data_AF-A0A090DW23-F1
#
_entry.id   AF-A0A090DW23-F1
#
_cell.length_a   1.000
_cell.length_b   1.000
_cell.length_c   1.000
_cell.angle_alpha   90.00
_cell.angle_beta   90.00
_cell.angle_gamma   90.00
#
_symmetry.space_group_name_H-M   'P 1'
#
loop_
_entity.id
_entity.type
_entity.pdbx_description
1 polymer ?
#
loop_
_entity_poly.entity_id
_entity_poly.type
_entity_poly.pdbx_seq_one_letter_code
_entity_poly.pdbx_strand_id
1 'polypeptide(L)'
;MTRRADTIDWPIALEPVGKGNRAAVLALELLPEQQQYVASNAESLTEAKQDDEAIARAVVCTGRVVGFLMYSAPEDDDEAIIYRFMIDRREQGRGLGRAAVAKALKEIAKLGHIRRVAICYEPENEAARRLYAAFGFVEQGLDEDDEMIAVLELADRALNTRPQRMSASIRHSIEQALAGLAPPGLSAGCRHIQTGDEQYLLPEENASMATRESGARAATGAGRHVAHELLRRLGCANPATLRGRSGSPIWPAGIVGSIAHDDTMAVAVVARSGALRSVGVDIEPALPLPDDLLAVVAAAGDRLGDLDPELGGRILFAVKEAAYKASFPLDGRVLGFEDIAVDFEKGKAVTSPGRRLAVRFATSPCILALAYAAVER
;
A
#
# COMPACT_ATOMS: atom_id res chain seq x y z
N MET A 1 -23.67 -22.00 -28.91
CA MET A 1 -22.21 -21.94 -29.18
C MET A 1 -21.79 -20.48 -29.24
N THR A 2 -21.52 -19.88 -28.09
CA THR A 2 -20.99 -18.52 -27.98
C THR A 2 -19.46 -18.61 -28.07
N ARG A 3 -18.89 -18.08 -29.16
CA ARG A 3 -17.43 -17.94 -29.32
C ARG A 3 -16.91 -17.08 -28.17
N ARG A 4 -15.96 -17.60 -27.39
CA ARG A 4 -15.06 -16.75 -26.57
C ARG A 4 -14.31 -15.87 -27.56
N ALA A 5 -14.31 -14.55 -27.34
CA ALA A 5 -13.46 -13.65 -28.09
C ALA A 5 -12.00 -13.99 -27.74
N ASP A 6 -11.26 -14.48 -28.71
CA ASP A 6 -9.82 -14.66 -28.60
C ASP A 6 -9.19 -13.29 -28.28
N THR A 7 -8.64 -13.14 -27.08
CA THR A 7 -7.87 -11.94 -26.72
C THR A 7 -6.59 -11.93 -27.54
N ILE A 8 -6.57 -11.13 -28.61
CA ILE A 8 -5.35 -10.86 -29.39
C ILE A 8 -4.36 -10.14 -28.47
N ASP A 9 -3.22 -10.77 -28.22
CA ASP A 9 -2.09 -10.15 -27.51
C ASP A 9 -1.29 -9.29 -28.51
N TRP A 10 -1.43 -7.96 -28.40
CA TRP A 10 -0.74 -7.03 -29.29
C TRP A 10 0.70 -6.79 -28.82
N PRO A 11 1.71 -6.98 -29.68
CA PRO A 11 3.11 -6.71 -29.32
C PRO A 11 3.36 -5.19 -29.31
N ILE A 12 3.01 -4.54 -28.19
CA ILE A 12 3.26 -3.12 -27.96
C ILE A 12 4.64 -2.87 -27.34
N ALA A 13 5.37 -1.95 -27.96
CA ALA A 13 6.53 -1.28 -27.39
C ALA A 13 6.21 0.20 -27.13
N LEU A 14 6.81 0.73 -26.06
CA LEU A 14 6.88 2.17 -25.81
C LEU A 14 8.30 2.60 -26.13
N GLU A 15 8.44 3.51 -27.09
CA GLU A 15 9.74 4.02 -27.51
C GLU A 15 9.84 5.52 -27.17
N PRO A 16 11.00 6.01 -26.70
CA PRO A 16 11.20 7.45 -26.55
C PRO A 16 10.92 8.19 -27.85
N VAL A 17 10.21 9.31 -27.78
CA VAL A 17 9.99 10.15 -28.96
C VAL A 17 11.30 10.83 -29.35
N GLY A 18 11.77 10.58 -30.57
CA GLY A 18 13.03 11.09 -31.08
C GLY A 18 13.00 11.28 -32.60
N LYS A 19 14.16 11.58 -33.20
CA LYS A 19 14.25 11.88 -34.65
C LYS A 19 13.66 10.78 -35.54
N GLY A 20 13.76 9.51 -35.13
CA GLY A 20 13.30 8.36 -35.92
C GLY A 20 11.79 8.14 -35.97
N ASN A 21 11.04 8.61 -34.97
CA ASN A 21 9.59 8.36 -34.85
C ASN A 21 8.74 9.65 -34.72
N ARG A 22 9.36 10.83 -34.52
CA ARG A 22 8.67 12.11 -34.33
C ARG A 22 7.71 12.46 -35.47
N ALA A 23 8.12 12.28 -36.72
CA ALA A 23 7.26 12.59 -37.87
C ALA A 23 6.00 11.72 -37.89
N ALA A 24 6.11 10.45 -37.48
CA ALA A 24 4.97 9.54 -37.40
C ALA A 24 4.06 9.91 -36.22
N VAL A 25 4.60 10.30 -35.06
CA VAL A 25 3.82 10.80 -33.91
C VAL A 25 3.01 12.06 -34.28
N LEU A 26 3.63 13.00 -35.02
CA LEU A 26 2.96 14.23 -35.47
C LEU A 26 1.85 13.96 -36.52
N ALA A 27 1.94 12.85 -37.24
CA ALA A 27 0.97 12.46 -38.26
C ALA A 27 -0.20 11.63 -37.72
N LEU A 28 -0.23 11.31 -36.42
CA LEU A 28 -1.32 10.58 -35.79
C LEU A 28 -2.60 11.43 -35.80
N GLU A 29 -3.72 10.82 -36.16
CA GLU A 29 -5.01 11.48 -36.25
C GLU A 29 -6.00 10.90 -35.22
N LEU A 30 -6.65 11.78 -34.45
CA LEU A 30 -7.82 11.41 -33.65
C LEU A 30 -9.10 11.39 -34.52
N LEU A 31 -10.14 10.69 -34.06
CA LEU A 31 -11.47 10.85 -34.66
C LEU A 31 -11.93 12.31 -34.49
N PRO A 32 -12.70 12.88 -35.43
CA PRO A 32 -13.15 14.28 -35.34
C PRO A 32 -13.83 14.63 -34.01
N GLU A 33 -14.61 13.70 -33.47
CA GLU A 33 -15.31 13.82 -32.18
C GLU A 33 -14.36 13.87 -30.96
N GLN A 34 -13.13 13.35 -31.11
CA GLN A 34 -12.10 13.29 -30.08
C GLN A 34 -11.10 14.44 -30.15
N GLN A 35 -11.07 15.20 -31.26
CA GLN A 35 -10.08 16.27 -31.48
C GLN A 35 -10.23 17.43 -30.51
N GLN A 36 -11.43 17.64 -29.97
CA GLN A 36 -11.70 18.71 -28.99
C GLN A 36 -11.18 18.38 -27.58
N TYR A 37 -10.86 17.10 -27.31
CA TYR A 37 -10.59 16.57 -25.97
C TYR A 37 -9.09 16.33 -25.69
N VAL A 38 -8.21 16.59 -26.67
CA VAL A 38 -6.77 16.34 -26.54
C VAL A 38 -6.03 17.39 -27.36
N ALA A 39 -5.15 18.17 -26.73
CA ALA A 39 -4.31 19.09 -27.48
C ALA A 39 -3.41 18.33 -28.48
N SER A 40 -2.97 19.00 -29.54
CA SER A 40 -2.27 18.34 -30.64
C SER A 40 -0.94 17.72 -30.18
N ASN A 41 -0.52 16.63 -30.81
CA ASN A 41 0.80 16.02 -30.52
C ASN A 41 1.96 17.01 -30.78
N ALA A 42 1.77 18.02 -31.63
CA ALA A 42 2.74 19.08 -31.84
C ALA A 42 2.91 19.97 -30.59
N GLU A 43 1.80 20.32 -29.93
CA GLU A 43 1.78 21.06 -28.67
C GLU A 43 2.36 20.20 -27.54
N SER A 44 1.95 18.93 -27.42
CA SER A 44 2.50 18.02 -26.40
C SER A 44 4.02 17.86 -26.50
N LEU A 45 4.56 17.73 -27.73
CA LEU A 45 6.01 17.60 -27.95
C LEU A 45 6.77 18.92 -27.84
N THR A 46 6.07 20.04 -27.70
CA THR A 46 6.66 21.35 -27.39
C THR A 46 6.71 21.54 -25.88
N GLU A 47 5.61 21.21 -25.20
CA GLU A 47 5.47 21.17 -23.75
C GLU A 47 6.52 20.24 -23.10
N ALA A 48 6.67 19.01 -23.61
CA ALA A 48 7.67 18.05 -23.11
C ALA A 48 9.15 18.45 -23.34
N LYS A 49 9.43 19.56 -24.03
CA LYS A 49 10.79 20.11 -24.12
C LYS A 49 11.05 21.20 -23.08
N GLN A 50 9.99 21.71 -22.47
CA GLN A 50 10.02 22.78 -21.47
C GLN A 50 9.89 22.22 -20.05
N ASP A 51 9.43 20.97 -19.95
CA ASP A 51 9.30 20.21 -18.71
C ASP A 51 10.29 19.04 -18.71
N ASP A 52 11.25 19.07 -17.78
CA ASP A 52 12.30 18.05 -17.65
C ASP A 52 11.75 16.73 -17.07
N GLU A 53 10.55 16.74 -16.48
CA GLU A 53 9.88 15.57 -15.90
C GLU A 53 8.93 14.89 -16.90
N ALA A 54 8.67 15.52 -18.05
CA ALA A 54 7.79 15.01 -19.08
C ALA A 54 8.41 13.85 -19.88
N ILE A 55 7.78 12.69 -19.79
CA ILE A 55 8.22 11.46 -20.45
C ILE A 55 7.31 11.16 -21.65
N ALA A 56 7.76 11.57 -22.84
CA ALA A 56 7.07 11.29 -24.11
C ALA A 56 7.40 9.90 -24.68
N ARG A 57 6.36 9.14 -25.06
CA ARG A 57 6.46 7.79 -25.65
C ARG A 57 5.64 7.66 -26.93
N ALA A 58 6.26 7.12 -27.97
CA ALA A 58 5.57 6.59 -29.14
C ALA A 58 5.06 5.18 -28.81
N VAL A 59 3.77 4.92 -29.08
CA VAL A 59 3.17 3.59 -28.98
C VAL A 59 3.42 2.87 -30.30
N VAL A 60 4.24 1.83 -30.27
CA VAL A 60 4.67 1.09 -31.47
C VAL A 60 4.09 -0.33 -31.46
N CYS A 61 3.40 -0.69 -32.53
CA CYS A 61 2.93 -2.05 -32.77
C CYS A 61 3.53 -2.59 -34.06
N THR A 62 4.23 -3.72 -34.00
CA THR A 62 4.85 -4.36 -35.19
C THR A 62 5.73 -3.40 -36.02
N GLY A 63 6.51 -2.54 -35.34
CA GLY A 63 7.40 -1.57 -35.98
C GLY A 63 6.72 -0.32 -36.55
N ARG A 64 5.41 -0.11 -36.32
CA ARG A 64 4.69 1.09 -36.72
C ARG A 64 4.19 1.88 -35.52
N VAL A 65 4.36 3.20 -35.55
CA VAL A 65 3.75 4.10 -34.57
C VAL A 65 2.24 4.09 -34.78
N VAL A 66 1.51 3.70 -33.74
CA VAL A 66 0.04 3.58 -33.75
C VAL A 66 -0.62 4.46 -32.70
N GLY A 67 0.17 5.17 -31.89
CA GLY A 67 -0.32 6.04 -30.84
C GLY A 67 0.78 6.81 -30.15
N PHE A 68 0.37 7.61 -29.17
CA PHE A 68 1.23 8.50 -28.40
C PHE A 68 0.77 8.51 -26.94
N LEU A 69 1.73 8.58 -26.03
CA LEU A 69 1.54 8.65 -24.58
C LEU A 69 2.52 9.68 -24.02
N MET A 70 2.09 10.47 -23.04
CA MET A 70 2.96 11.32 -22.24
C MET A 70 2.57 11.19 -20.77
N TYR A 71 3.56 11.07 -19.91
CA TYR A 71 3.37 11.04 -18.47
C TYR A 71 4.51 11.76 -17.76
N SER A 72 4.28 12.22 -16.54
CA SER A 72 5.31 12.67 -15.60
C SER A 72 5.43 11.67 -14.46
N ALA A 73 6.62 11.57 -13.90
CA ALA A 73 6.93 10.75 -12.71
C ALA A 73 8.10 11.39 -11.97
N PRO A 74 7.86 12.44 -11.17
CA PRO A 74 8.89 13.14 -10.42
C PRO A 74 9.59 12.21 -9.43
N GLU A 75 10.92 12.32 -9.28
CA GLU A 75 11.68 11.44 -8.38
C GLU A 75 11.37 11.67 -6.89
N ASP A 76 10.82 12.83 -6.54
CA ASP A 76 10.46 13.24 -5.19
C ASP A 76 8.97 13.08 -4.85
N ASP A 77 8.18 12.50 -5.77
CA ASP A 77 6.76 12.21 -5.58
C ASP A 77 6.47 10.71 -5.75
N ASP A 78 5.37 10.23 -5.16
CA ASP A 78 4.89 8.85 -5.29
C ASP A 78 3.80 8.69 -6.36
N GLU A 79 3.47 9.76 -7.06
CA GLU A 79 2.43 9.82 -8.08
C GLU A 79 3.02 10.05 -9.47
N ALA A 80 2.60 9.21 -10.43
CA ALA A 80 2.82 9.48 -11.85
C ALA A 80 1.51 9.95 -12.48
N ILE A 81 1.59 10.94 -13.36
CA ILE A 81 0.41 11.48 -14.04
C ILE A 81 0.52 11.16 -15.52
N ILE A 82 -0.41 10.39 -16.06
CA ILE A 82 -0.58 10.22 -17.51
C ILE A 82 -1.54 11.30 -17.98
N TYR A 83 -1.03 12.34 -18.63
CA TYR A 83 -1.85 13.48 -19.06
C TYR A 83 -1.96 13.60 -20.59
N ARG A 84 -1.31 12.72 -21.36
CA ARG A 84 -1.62 12.54 -22.79
C ARG A 84 -1.69 11.07 -23.17
N PHE A 85 -2.75 10.70 -23.86
CA PHE A 85 -2.88 9.36 -24.43
C PHE A 85 -3.77 9.36 -25.68
N MET A 86 -3.26 8.79 -26.77
CA MET A 86 -4.05 8.61 -27.98
C MET A 86 -3.64 7.38 -28.79
N ILE A 87 -4.60 6.80 -29.51
CA ILE A 87 -4.37 5.78 -30.54
C ILE A 87 -4.92 6.33 -31.86
N ASP A 88 -4.16 6.18 -32.94
CA ASP A 88 -4.55 6.66 -34.26
C ASP A 88 -5.93 6.12 -34.62
N ARG A 89 -6.80 6.98 -35.16
CA ARG A 89 -8.18 6.62 -35.54
C ARG A 89 -8.24 5.40 -36.46
N ARG A 90 -7.21 5.17 -37.28
CA ARG A 90 -7.11 4.03 -38.21
C ARG A 90 -6.84 2.72 -37.47
N GLU A 91 -6.42 2.80 -36.21
CA GLU A 91 -5.97 1.70 -35.36
C GLU A 91 -6.89 1.47 -34.13
N GLN A 92 -7.86 2.36 -33.88
CA GLN A 92 -8.84 2.23 -32.78
C GLN A 92 -9.79 1.03 -32.96
N GLY A 93 -10.46 0.62 -31.87
CA GLY A 93 -11.42 -0.51 -31.87
C GLY A 93 -10.81 -1.91 -31.89
N ARG A 94 -9.47 -2.02 -31.95
CA ARG A 94 -8.73 -3.29 -32.06
C ARG A 94 -8.14 -3.81 -30.75
N GLY A 95 -8.29 -3.04 -29.66
CA GLY A 95 -7.67 -3.36 -28.36
C GLY A 95 -6.25 -2.81 -28.17
N LEU A 96 -5.70 -2.08 -29.15
CA LEU A 96 -4.37 -1.47 -29.06
C LEU A 96 -4.26 -0.46 -27.91
N GLY A 97 -5.32 0.30 -27.62
CA GLY A 97 -5.32 1.23 -26.48
C GLY A 97 -5.17 0.54 -25.13
N ARG A 98 -5.87 -0.59 -24.93
CA ARG A 98 -5.70 -1.44 -23.75
C ARG A 98 -4.27 -1.97 -23.66
N ALA A 99 -3.72 -2.49 -24.75
CA ALA A 99 -2.34 -2.99 -24.75
C ALA A 99 -1.31 -1.89 -24.45
N ALA A 100 -1.54 -0.67 -24.93
CA ALA A 100 -0.68 0.49 -24.67
C ALA A 100 -0.72 0.95 -23.20
N VAL A 101 -1.91 1.10 -22.60
CA VAL A 101 -2.05 1.44 -21.18
C VAL A 101 -1.40 0.36 -20.30
N ALA A 102 -1.63 -0.92 -20.60
CA ALA A 102 -0.98 -2.02 -19.88
C ALA A 102 0.55 -1.95 -19.94
N LYS A 103 1.11 -1.51 -21.07
CA LYS A 103 2.56 -1.34 -21.24
C LYS A 103 3.08 -0.12 -20.48
N ALA A 104 2.33 0.98 -20.48
CA ALA A 104 2.65 2.21 -19.75
C ALA A 104 2.70 1.96 -18.25
N LEU A 105 1.67 1.33 -17.69
CA LEU A 105 1.63 0.95 -16.27
C LEU A 105 2.80 0.04 -15.89
N LYS A 106 3.18 -0.91 -16.75
CA LYS A 106 4.37 -1.75 -16.53
C LYS A 106 5.69 -0.98 -16.60
N GLU A 107 5.76 0.11 -17.36
CA GLU A 107 6.94 0.97 -17.43
C GLU A 107 7.03 1.84 -16.18
N ILE A 108 5.94 2.52 -15.82
CA ILE A 108 5.83 3.37 -14.61
C ILE A 108 6.11 2.55 -13.36
N ALA A 109 5.52 1.35 -13.22
CA ALA A 109 5.75 0.48 -12.08
C ALA A 109 7.21 0.00 -11.92
N LYS A 110 8.07 0.11 -12.96
CA LYS A 110 9.50 -0.22 -12.82
C LYS A 110 10.31 0.89 -12.17
N LEU A 111 9.75 2.10 -12.03
CA LEU A 111 10.40 3.23 -11.38
C LEU A 111 10.55 3.00 -9.86
N GLY A 112 9.70 2.14 -9.27
CA GLY A 112 9.84 1.63 -7.90
C GLY A 112 9.40 2.59 -6.80
N HIS A 113 9.46 3.91 -7.01
CA HIS A 113 8.98 4.92 -6.08
C HIS A 113 7.49 5.24 -6.27
N ILE A 114 6.96 5.08 -7.49
CA ILE A 114 5.56 5.38 -7.81
C ILE A 114 4.60 4.37 -7.18
N ARG A 115 3.68 4.87 -6.36
CA ARG A 115 2.62 4.12 -5.68
C ARG A 115 1.25 4.29 -6.32
N ARG A 116 1.02 5.40 -7.03
CA ARG A 116 -0.24 5.68 -7.73
C ARG A 116 -0.03 6.30 -9.09
N VAL A 117 -0.98 6.05 -9.98
CA VAL A 117 -1.02 6.64 -11.32
C VAL A 117 -2.33 7.40 -11.48
N ALA A 118 -2.23 8.71 -11.68
CA ALA A 118 -3.36 9.54 -12.06
C ALA A 118 -3.48 9.63 -13.58
N ILE A 119 -4.71 9.77 -14.07
CA ILE A 119 -5.01 10.07 -15.46
C ILE A 119 -6.16 11.08 -15.52
N CYS A 120 -5.98 12.11 -16.35
CA CYS A 120 -7.02 13.10 -16.62
C CYS A 120 -7.64 12.83 -17.99
N TYR A 121 -8.96 12.99 -18.10
CA TYR A 121 -9.67 12.90 -19.37
C TYR A 121 -11.02 13.60 -19.30
N GLU A 122 -11.49 14.07 -20.44
CA GLU A 122 -12.79 14.73 -20.57
C GLU A 122 -13.95 13.83 -20.12
N PRO A 123 -14.84 14.26 -19.21
CA PRO A 123 -15.89 13.42 -18.62
C PRO A 123 -16.83 12.79 -19.66
N GLU A 124 -17.05 13.45 -20.79
CA GLU A 124 -17.85 12.98 -21.92
C GLU A 124 -17.15 11.86 -22.72
N ASN A 125 -15.85 11.63 -22.50
CA ASN A 125 -15.06 10.59 -23.16
C ASN A 125 -15.32 9.21 -22.55
N GLU A 126 -16.50 8.69 -22.86
CA GLU A 126 -16.99 7.37 -22.49
C GLU A 126 -16.04 6.21 -22.86
N ALA A 127 -15.25 6.37 -23.93
CA ALA A 127 -14.27 5.39 -24.35
C ALA A 127 -13.08 5.35 -23.39
N ALA A 128 -12.56 6.51 -22.99
CA ALA A 128 -11.51 6.66 -21.99
C ALA A 128 -11.97 6.14 -20.62
N ARG A 129 -13.16 6.55 -20.15
CA ARG A 129 -13.75 6.06 -18.90
C ARG A 129 -13.78 4.53 -18.82
N ARG A 130 -14.33 3.87 -19.83
CA ARG A 130 -14.39 2.39 -19.89
C ARG A 130 -13.02 1.75 -19.98
N LEU A 131 -12.08 2.38 -20.68
CA LEU A 131 -10.71 1.88 -20.81
C LEU A 131 -10.01 1.90 -19.44
N TYR A 132 -10.00 3.03 -18.75
CA TYR A 132 -9.30 3.20 -17.48
C TYR A 132 -9.99 2.42 -16.35
N ALA A 133 -11.31 2.42 -16.27
CA ALA A 133 -12.04 1.57 -15.32
C ALA A 133 -11.69 0.08 -15.48
N ALA A 134 -11.43 -0.39 -16.70
CA ALA A 134 -11.01 -1.78 -16.94
C ALA A 134 -9.60 -2.12 -16.42
N PHE A 135 -8.78 -1.11 -16.13
CA PHE A 135 -7.48 -1.24 -15.46
C PHE A 135 -7.56 -1.05 -13.94
N GLY A 136 -8.73 -0.69 -13.41
CA GLY A 136 -8.94 -0.45 -11.98
C GLY A 136 -8.76 1.00 -11.56
N PHE A 137 -8.66 1.95 -12.50
CA PHE A 137 -8.71 3.37 -12.17
C PHE A 137 -10.08 3.73 -11.58
N VAL A 138 -10.07 4.53 -10.52
CA VAL A 138 -11.25 5.03 -9.82
C VAL A 138 -11.33 6.54 -10.01
N GLU A 139 -12.45 7.01 -10.55
CA GLU A 139 -12.76 8.45 -10.69
C GLU A 139 -12.80 9.14 -9.32
N GLN A 140 -12.04 10.22 -9.17
CA GLN A 140 -11.95 11.03 -7.93
C GLN A 140 -12.77 12.33 -8.02
N GLY A 141 -13.10 12.77 -9.24
CA GLY A 141 -13.84 14.00 -9.48
C GLY A 141 -13.23 14.83 -10.60
N LEU A 142 -13.78 16.02 -10.81
CA LEU A 142 -13.29 16.98 -11.81
C LEU A 142 -12.18 17.85 -11.22
N ASP A 143 -11.20 18.20 -12.05
CA ASP A 143 -10.17 19.18 -11.72
C ASP A 143 -10.59 20.62 -12.05
N GLU A 144 -9.62 21.55 -12.03
CA GLU A 144 -9.85 22.97 -12.29
C GLU A 144 -10.18 23.27 -13.77
N ASP A 145 -9.87 22.34 -14.68
CA ASP A 145 -10.10 22.44 -16.12
C ASP A 145 -11.33 21.61 -16.57
N ASP A 146 -12.17 21.19 -15.62
CA ASP A 146 -13.33 20.30 -15.81
C ASP A 146 -12.98 18.89 -16.34
N GLU A 147 -11.70 18.47 -16.28
CA GLU A 147 -11.28 17.11 -16.64
C GLU A 147 -11.53 16.12 -15.50
N MET A 148 -11.98 14.91 -15.82
CA MET A 148 -12.12 13.83 -14.85
C MET A 148 -10.75 13.29 -14.46
N ILE A 149 -10.40 13.41 -13.18
CA ILE A 149 -9.26 12.71 -12.58
C ILE A 149 -9.69 11.30 -12.20
N ALA A 150 -8.99 10.29 -12.71
CA ALA A 150 -9.08 8.92 -12.22
C ALA A 150 -7.72 8.42 -11.72
N VAL A 151 -7.72 7.71 -10.60
CA VAL A 151 -6.49 7.24 -9.92
C VAL A 151 -6.46 5.72 -9.87
N LEU A 152 -5.32 5.14 -10.20
CA LEU A 152 -5.00 3.73 -10.01
C LEU A 152 -3.89 3.60 -8.98
N GLU A 153 -4.19 2.92 -7.88
CA GLU A 153 -3.16 2.47 -6.95
C GLU A 153 -2.35 1.34 -7.59
N LEU A 154 -1.04 1.55 -7.75
CA LEU A 154 -0.12 0.50 -8.14
C LEU A 154 0.13 -0.36 -6.91
N ALA A 155 -0.70 -1.39 -6.74
CA ALA A 155 -0.51 -2.37 -5.68
C ALA A 155 0.95 -2.84 -5.67
N ASP A 156 1.56 -2.87 -4.48
CA ASP A 156 2.81 -3.57 -4.24
C ASP A 156 2.72 -4.95 -4.92
N ARG A 157 3.77 -5.37 -5.60
CA ARG A 157 3.77 -6.57 -6.47
C ARG A 157 3.49 -7.90 -5.75
N ALA A 158 3.08 -7.88 -4.49
CA ALA A 158 2.41 -8.96 -3.81
C ALA A 158 0.91 -8.62 -3.63
N LEU A 159 0.03 -9.40 -4.27
CA LEU A 159 -1.41 -9.49 -4.02
C LEU A 159 -2.32 -8.55 -4.83
N ASN A 160 -2.59 -8.86 -6.10
CA ASN A 160 -3.96 -8.72 -6.61
C ASN A 160 -4.25 -9.54 -7.87
N THR A 161 -4.65 -10.80 -7.67
CA THR A 161 -5.75 -11.44 -8.39
C THR A 161 -6.17 -12.64 -7.57
N ARG A 162 -7.24 -12.54 -6.77
CA ARG A 162 -8.03 -13.72 -6.37
C ARG A 162 -9.41 -13.30 -5.83
N PRO A 163 -10.50 -13.97 -6.24
CA PRO A 163 -11.88 -13.59 -5.93
C PRO A 163 -12.16 -13.65 -4.42
N GLN A 164 -13.14 -12.88 -3.93
CA GLN A 164 -13.59 -12.68 -2.52
C GLN A 164 -13.60 -13.92 -1.58
N ARG A 165 -13.57 -15.16 -2.09
CA ARG A 165 -13.33 -16.38 -1.29
C ARG A 165 -11.91 -16.51 -0.74
N MET A 166 -10.94 -15.87 -1.37
CA MET A 166 -9.51 -15.94 -1.03
C MET A 166 -9.06 -14.87 -0.02
N SER A 167 -9.70 -13.70 0.02
CA SER A 167 -9.49 -12.71 1.09
C SER A 167 -9.98 -13.27 2.43
N ALA A 168 -11.09 -14.03 2.42
CA ALA A 168 -11.56 -14.75 3.60
C ALA A 168 -10.57 -15.85 4.05
N SER A 169 -9.87 -16.53 3.13
CA SER A 169 -8.87 -17.54 3.49
C SER A 169 -7.59 -16.91 4.06
N ILE A 170 -7.12 -15.78 3.51
CA ILE A 170 -5.95 -15.06 4.02
C ILE A 170 -6.22 -14.50 5.41
N ARG A 171 -7.37 -13.83 5.60
CA ARG A 171 -7.79 -13.34 6.92
C ARG A 171 -7.83 -14.47 7.94
N HIS A 172 -8.42 -15.61 7.59
CA HIS A 172 -8.47 -16.77 8.48
C HIS A 172 -7.08 -17.30 8.83
N SER A 173 -6.15 -17.37 7.87
CA SER A 173 -4.78 -17.77 8.13
C SER A 173 -4.03 -16.78 9.05
N ILE A 174 -4.25 -15.48 8.89
CA ILE A 174 -3.70 -14.45 9.79
C ILE A 174 -4.30 -14.58 11.19
N GLU A 175 -5.62 -14.75 11.31
CA GLU A 175 -6.29 -14.98 12.61
C GLU A 175 -5.72 -16.21 13.32
N GLN A 176 -5.50 -17.32 12.60
CA GLN A 176 -4.88 -18.53 13.13
C GLN A 176 -3.43 -18.31 13.56
N ALA A 177 -2.63 -17.61 12.75
CA ALA A 177 -1.25 -17.27 13.08
C ALA A 177 -1.19 -16.38 14.34
N LEU A 178 -1.96 -15.31 14.40
CA LEU A 178 -2.07 -14.44 15.57
C LEU A 178 -2.50 -15.21 16.82
N ALA A 179 -3.47 -16.12 16.71
CA ALA A 179 -3.90 -16.97 17.81
C ALA A 179 -2.78 -17.92 18.28
N GLY A 180 -1.97 -18.44 17.37
CA GLY A 180 -0.78 -19.26 17.70
C GLY A 180 0.31 -18.47 18.41
N LEU A 181 0.46 -17.18 18.10
CA LEU A 181 1.42 -16.29 18.76
C LEU A 181 0.93 -15.81 20.14
N ALA A 182 -0.38 -15.66 20.32
CA ALA A 182 -0.98 -15.05 21.51
C ALA A 182 -0.68 -15.86 22.80
N PRO A 183 -0.12 -15.24 23.86
CA PRO A 183 -0.07 -15.85 25.18
C PRO A 183 -1.48 -15.92 25.81
N PRO A 184 -1.68 -16.74 26.86
CA PRO A 184 -2.95 -16.81 27.56
C PRO A 184 -3.45 -15.43 28.02
N GLY A 185 -4.72 -15.12 27.73
CA GLY A 185 -5.35 -13.84 28.09
C GLY A 185 -5.18 -12.72 27.07
N LEU A 186 -4.40 -12.92 25.98
CA LEU A 186 -4.36 -12.01 24.85
C LEU A 186 -5.41 -12.41 23.80
N SER A 187 -6.25 -11.46 23.40
CA SER A 187 -7.15 -11.59 22.25
C SER A 187 -6.56 -10.86 21.05
N ALA A 188 -6.70 -11.44 19.86
CA ALA A 188 -6.18 -10.88 18.62
C ALA A 188 -7.23 -10.96 17.52
N GLY A 189 -7.11 -10.09 16.52
CA GLY A 189 -7.94 -10.09 15.34
C GLY A 189 -7.28 -9.34 14.19
N CYS A 190 -7.86 -9.48 12.99
CA CYS A 190 -7.41 -8.75 11.81
C CYS A 190 -8.57 -8.45 10.86
N ARG A 191 -8.34 -7.48 9.97
CA ARG A 191 -9.29 -7.07 8.93
C ARG A 191 -8.51 -6.65 7.69
N HIS A 192 -9.04 -6.97 6.52
CA HIS A 192 -8.56 -6.39 5.26
C HIS A 192 -8.96 -4.92 5.21
N ILE A 193 -8.02 -4.04 4.93
CA ILE A 193 -8.28 -2.60 4.83
C ILE A 193 -9.12 -2.35 3.59
N GLN A 194 -10.20 -1.59 3.74
CA GLN A 194 -11.07 -1.21 2.63
C GLN A 194 -11.24 0.31 2.60
N THR A 195 -11.39 0.87 1.41
CA THR A 195 -11.85 2.25 1.24
C THR A 195 -13.18 2.44 1.98
N GLY A 196 -13.30 3.50 2.77
CA GLY A 196 -14.47 3.75 3.61
C GLY A 196 -14.37 3.18 5.03
N ASP A 197 -13.31 2.43 5.38
CA ASP A 197 -13.12 1.93 6.74
C ASP A 197 -12.94 3.05 7.79
N GLU A 198 -12.63 4.28 7.36
CA GLU A 198 -12.63 5.48 8.22
C GLU A 198 -14.01 5.74 8.88
N GLN A 199 -15.09 5.17 8.35
CA GLN A 199 -16.43 5.24 8.96
C GLN A 199 -16.50 4.54 10.32
N TYR A 200 -15.57 3.63 10.63
CA TYR A 200 -15.53 2.93 11.91
C TYR A 200 -14.91 3.74 13.04
N LEU A 201 -14.34 4.90 12.73
CA LEU A 201 -13.77 5.81 13.71
C LEU A 201 -14.91 6.47 14.50
N LEU A 202 -14.88 6.29 15.82
CA LEU A 202 -15.83 6.96 16.69
C LEU A 202 -15.60 8.48 16.67
N PRO A 203 -16.63 9.31 16.94
CA PRO A 203 -16.48 10.78 16.92
C PRO A 203 -15.33 11.28 17.79
N GLU A 204 -15.15 10.71 18.98
CA GLU A 204 -14.07 11.05 19.91
C GLU A 204 -12.68 10.68 19.35
N GLU A 205 -12.57 9.55 18.64
CA GLU A 205 -11.33 9.12 17.99
C GLU A 205 -11.00 10.04 16.83
N ASN A 206 -11.99 10.36 15.99
CA ASN A 206 -11.88 11.30 14.88
C ASN A 206 -11.37 12.67 15.34
N ALA A 207 -11.90 13.19 16.45
CA ALA A 207 -11.45 14.46 17.02
C ALA A 207 -10.00 14.42 17.53
N SER A 208 -9.47 13.24 17.87
CA SER A 208 -8.09 13.06 18.34
C SER A 208 -7.05 12.90 17.22
N MET A 209 -7.47 12.84 15.96
CA MET A 209 -6.59 12.57 14.81
C MET A 209 -6.31 13.83 13.98
N ALA A 210 -5.03 14.07 13.69
CA ALA A 210 -4.57 15.19 12.87
C ALA A 210 -4.48 14.86 11.36
N THR A 211 -4.43 13.57 10.99
CA THR A 211 -4.17 13.13 9.61
C THR A 211 -5.39 13.36 8.70
N ARG A 212 -5.14 14.03 7.56
CA ARG A 212 -6.15 14.36 6.53
C ARG A 212 -6.12 13.46 5.30
N GLU A 213 -5.08 12.63 5.16
CA GLU A 213 -4.92 11.69 4.05
C GLU A 213 -5.95 10.54 4.14
N SER A 214 -6.62 10.25 3.04
CA SER A 214 -7.72 9.26 2.99
C SER A 214 -7.24 7.82 3.21
N GLY A 215 -6.10 7.42 2.62
CA GLY A 215 -5.52 6.08 2.76
C GLY A 215 -5.14 5.74 4.20
N ALA A 216 -4.34 6.59 4.83
CA ALA A 216 -3.98 6.46 6.24
C ALA A 216 -5.21 6.43 7.19
N ARG A 217 -6.29 7.15 6.84
CA ARG A 217 -7.55 7.14 7.63
C ARG A 217 -8.32 5.83 7.48
N ALA A 218 -8.36 5.23 6.29
CA ALA A 218 -8.96 3.92 6.09
C ALA A 218 -8.24 2.82 6.90
N ALA A 219 -6.90 2.78 6.84
CA ALA A 219 -6.10 1.86 7.65
C ALA A 219 -6.31 2.06 9.16
N THR A 220 -6.36 3.32 9.60
CA THR A 220 -6.65 3.65 11.01
C THR A 220 -8.05 3.20 11.42
N GLY A 221 -9.05 3.41 10.57
CA GLY A 221 -10.42 2.96 10.77
C GLY A 221 -10.53 1.44 10.85
N ALA A 222 -9.86 0.72 9.94
CA ALA A 222 -9.80 -0.74 9.93
C ALA A 222 -9.20 -1.30 11.22
N GLY A 223 -8.06 -0.75 11.66
CA GLY A 223 -7.41 -1.15 12.91
C GLY A 223 -8.28 -0.89 14.13
N ARG A 224 -8.91 0.30 14.21
CA ARG A 224 -9.83 0.64 15.30
C ARG A 224 -11.08 -0.24 15.30
N HIS A 225 -11.61 -0.60 14.15
CA HIS A 225 -12.73 -1.54 14.05
C HIS A 225 -12.38 -2.89 14.72
N VAL A 226 -11.23 -3.47 14.39
CA VAL A 226 -10.76 -4.73 15.00
C VAL A 226 -10.60 -4.54 16.52
N ALA A 227 -9.95 -3.46 16.95
CA ALA A 227 -9.79 -3.17 18.38
C ALA A 227 -11.14 -3.05 19.11
N HIS A 228 -12.13 -2.36 18.52
CA HIS A 228 -13.45 -2.22 19.12
C HIS A 228 -14.15 -3.57 19.28
N GLU A 229 -14.07 -4.45 18.28
CA GLU A 229 -14.64 -5.80 18.37
C GLU A 229 -14.01 -6.60 19.52
N LEU A 230 -12.68 -6.55 19.66
CA LEU A 230 -11.98 -7.24 20.73
C LEU A 230 -12.31 -6.65 22.11
N LEU A 231 -12.40 -5.32 22.22
CA LEU A 231 -12.79 -4.62 23.45
C LEU A 231 -14.21 -4.99 23.89
N ARG A 232 -15.16 -5.07 22.94
CA ARG A 232 -16.53 -5.53 23.21
C ARG A 232 -16.56 -6.97 23.70
N ARG A 233 -15.75 -7.87 23.12
CA ARG A 233 -15.61 -9.27 23.59
C ARG A 233 -15.04 -9.35 25.02
N LEU A 234 -14.21 -8.40 25.43
CA LEU A 234 -13.75 -8.25 26.82
C LEU A 234 -14.76 -7.56 27.74
N GLY A 235 -15.95 -7.21 27.26
CA GLY A 235 -17.00 -6.55 28.03
C GLY A 235 -16.77 -5.06 28.27
N CYS A 236 -15.93 -4.39 27.47
CA CYS A 236 -15.73 -2.95 27.57
C CYS A 236 -16.95 -2.20 26.99
N ALA A 237 -17.62 -1.41 27.82
CA ALA A 237 -18.81 -0.65 27.41
C ALA A 237 -18.50 0.48 26.42
N ASN A 238 -17.39 1.20 26.65
CA ASN A 238 -16.88 2.21 25.71
C ASN A 238 -15.58 1.70 25.07
N PRO A 239 -15.59 1.32 23.77
CA PRO A 239 -14.41 0.82 23.08
C PRO A 239 -13.53 1.95 22.49
N ALA A 240 -13.88 3.22 22.67
CA ALA A 240 -13.11 4.34 22.13
C ALA A 240 -11.64 4.26 22.54
N THR A 241 -10.77 4.27 21.53
CA THR A 241 -9.32 4.17 21.69
C THR A 241 -8.70 5.41 21.06
N LEU A 242 -8.50 6.45 21.87
CA LEU A 242 -8.05 7.76 21.39
C LEU A 242 -6.59 7.71 20.90
N ARG A 243 -6.18 8.70 20.12
CA ARG A 243 -4.76 8.87 19.77
C ARG A 243 -4.09 9.77 20.80
N GLY A 244 -3.04 9.28 21.45
CA GLY A 244 -2.22 10.07 22.38
C GLY A 244 -1.34 11.07 21.64
N ARG A 245 -0.73 12.00 22.39
CA ARG A 245 0.15 13.05 21.82
C ARG A 245 1.36 12.48 21.08
N SER A 246 1.86 11.33 21.51
CA SER A 246 2.95 10.58 20.87
C SER A 246 2.50 9.69 19.71
N GLY A 247 1.22 9.72 19.35
CA GLY A 247 0.63 8.88 18.30
C GLY A 247 0.16 7.50 18.78
N SER A 248 0.55 7.06 19.99
CA SER A 248 0.16 5.75 20.54
C SER A 248 -1.34 5.68 20.91
N PRO A 249 -2.01 4.53 20.74
CA PRO A 249 -3.39 4.33 21.19
C PRO A 249 -3.53 4.49 22.71
N ILE A 250 -4.53 5.26 23.16
CA ILE A 250 -4.96 5.34 24.56
C ILE A 250 -6.08 4.31 24.76
N TRP A 251 -5.75 3.23 25.46
CA TRP A 251 -6.68 2.13 25.73
C TRP A 251 -7.63 2.45 26.89
N PRO A 252 -8.85 1.85 26.89
CA PRO A 252 -9.75 1.91 28.04
C PRO A 252 -9.07 1.44 29.34
N ALA A 253 -9.53 1.97 30.48
CA ALA A 253 -8.96 1.63 31.78
C ALA A 253 -8.95 0.12 32.05
N GLY A 254 -7.81 -0.41 32.50
CA GLY A 254 -7.62 -1.83 32.77
C GLY A 254 -7.37 -2.70 31.53
N ILE A 255 -7.21 -2.09 30.35
CA ILE A 255 -6.85 -2.76 29.10
C ILE A 255 -5.48 -2.29 28.61
N VAL A 256 -4.73 -3.22 28.03
CA VAL A 256 -3.52 -2.95 27.23
C VAL A 256 -3.74 -3.52 25.84
N GLY A 257 -3.10 -2.92 24.84
CA GLY A 257 -3.24 -3.40 23.47
C GLY A 257 -2.25 -2.76 22.51
N SER A 258 -2.31 -3.20 21.27
CA SER A 258 -1.55 -2.64 20.16
C SER A 258 -2.32 -2.79 18.85
N ILE A 259 -2.08 -1.87 17.92
CA ILE A 259 -2.62 -1.89 16.56
C ILE A 259 -1.46 -1.69 15.61
N ALA A 260 -1.45 -2.45 14.52
CA ALA A 260 -0.56 -2.26 13.39
C ALA A 260 -1.31 -2.50 12.09
N HIS A 261 -0.75 -2.04 10.99
CA HIS A 261 -1.25 -2.34 9.66
C HIS A 261 -0.09 -2.34 8.67
N ASP A 262 -0.25 -3.11 7.60
CA ASP A 262 0.47 -2.90 6.34
C ASP A 262 -0.49 -2.22 5.35
N ASP A 263 -0.18 -2.25 4.06
CA ASP A 263 -1.00 -1.64 3.01
C ASP A 263 -2.35 -2.35 2.78
N THR A 264 -2.49 -3.59 3.26
CA THR A 264 -3.61 -4.49 2.93
C THR A 264 -4.40 -4.94 4.15
N MET A 265 -3.77 -5.04 5.30
CA MET A 265 -4.30 -5.71 6.49
C MET A 265 -4.03 -4.86 7.73
N ALA A 266 -5.06 -4.69 8.54
CA ALA A 266 -4.95 -4.16 9.89
C ALA A 266 -5.06 -5.29 10.92
N VAL A 267 -4.21 -5.25 11.94
CA VAL A 267 -4.21 -6.19 13.06
C VAL A 267 -4.33 -5.44 14.39
N ALA A 268 -5.04 -6.02 15.34
CA ALA A 268 -5.09 -5.51 16.70
C ALA A 268 -5.04 -6.63 17.72
N VAL A 269 -4.44 -6.33 18.87
CA VAL A 269 -4.37 -7.21 20.02
C VAL A 269 -4.75 -6.47 21.29
N VAL A 270 -5.47 -7.13 22.20
CA VAL A 270 -5.89 -6.57 23.49
C VAL A 270 -5.86 -7.60 24.59
N ALA A 271 -5.53 -7.17 25.81
CA ALA A 271 -5.57 -7.97 27.02
C ALA A 271 -6.00 -7.11 28.22
N ARG A 272 -6.51 -7.76 29.27
CA ARG A 272 -6.62 -7.09 30.58
C ARG A 272 -5.22 -6.82 31.13
N SER A 273 -5.01 -5.66 31.75
CA SER A 273 -3.71 -5.27 32.33
C SER A 273 -3.23 -6.22 33.45
N GLY A 274 -4.15 -6.98 34.07
CA GLY A 274 -3.83 -8.04 35.01
C GLY A 274 -3.33 -9.35 34.38
N ALA A 275 -3.52 -9.55 33.07
CA ALA A 275 -2.99 -10.70 32.33
C ALA A 275 -1.65 -10.37 31.66
N LEU A 276 -1.50 -9.16 31.12
CA LEU A 276 -0.28 -8.65 30.50
C LEU A 276 -0.05 -7.21 30.91
N ARG A 277 1.21 -6.84 31.18
CA ARG A 277 1.57 -5.46 31.52
C ARG A 277 1.58 -4.55 30.30
N SER A 278 2.00 -5.07 29.15
CA SER A 278 2.01 -4.36 27.87
C SER A 278 2.15 -5.35 26.73
N VAL A 279 1.75 -4.94 25.54
CA VAL A 279 1.80 -5.73 24.31
C VAL A 279 2.03 -4.82 23.11
N GLY A 280 2.74 -5.32 22.11
CA GLY A 280 2.97 -4.72 20.81
C GLY A 280 2.74 -5.77 19.72
N VAL A 281 2.11 -5.36 18.63
CA VAL A 281 1.92 -6.20 17.43
C VAL A 281 2.47 -5.45 16.23
N ASP A 282 2.96 -6.20 15.26
CA ASP A 282 3.36 -5.68 13.97
C ASP A 282 3.04 -6.67 12.84
N ILE A 283 2.84 -6.15 11.63
CA ILE A 283 2.53 -6.92 10.43
C ILE A 283 3.33 -6.36 9.26
N GLU A 284 3.97 -7.25 8.52
CA GLU A 284 4.84 -6.91 7.38
C GLU A 284 4.66 -7.92 6.24
N PRO A 285 4.86 -7.53 4.98
CA PRO A 285 4.87 -8.48 3.87
C PRO A 285 6.02 -9.47 4.02
N ALA A 286 5.83 -10.71 3.57
CA ALA A 286 6.89 -11.73 3.53
C ALA A 286 7.83 -11.49 2.33
N LEU A 287 8.49 -10.33 2.32
CA LEU A 287 9.44 -9.88 1.31
C LEU A 287 10.76 -9.45 1.99
N PRO A 288 11.89 -9.48 1.26
CA PRO A 288 13.17 -8.99 1.79
C PRO A 288 13.09 -7.54 2.30
N LEU A 289 13.95 -7.22 3.26
CA LEU A 289 14.17 -5.85 3.69
C LEU A 289 15.17 -5.17 2.73
N PRO A 290 14.90 -3.98 2.17
CA PRO A 290 15.88 -3.19 1.45
C PRO A 290 17.18 -3.03 2.24
N ASP A 291 18.32 -3.09 1.55
CA ASP A 291 19.65 -3.12 2.18
C ASP A 291 19.95 -1.87 3.02
N ASP A 292 19.46 -0.71 2.57
CA ASP A 292 19.57 0.57 3.27
C ASP A 292 18.82 0.56 4.60
N LEU A 293 17.60 0.01 4.62
CA LEU A 293 16.83 -0.13 5.84
C LEU A 293 17.41 -1.22 6.75
N LEU A 294 17.90 -2.32 6.19
CA LEU A 294 18.56 -3.39 6.94
C LEU A 294 19.77 -2.90 7.74
N ALA A 295 20.57 -2.00 7.14
CA ALA A 295 21.72 -1.39 7.81
C ALA A 295 21.34 -0.56 9.05
N VAL A 296 20.14 0.02 9.07
CA VAL A 296 19.61 0.79 10.19
C VAL A 296 18.95 -0.11 11.24
N VAL A 297 18.27 -1.18 10.80
CA VAL A 297 17.52 -2.08 11.67
C VAL A 297 18.44 -2.97 12.49
N ALA A 298 19.54 -3.45 11.91
CA ALA A 298 20.45 -4.37 12.59
C ALA A 298 21.24 -3.68 13.70
N ALA A 299 21.14 -4.20 14.92
CA ALA A 299 21.92 -3.79 16.08
C ALA A 299 22.98 -4.85 16.41
N ALA A 300 24.13 -4.43 16.94
CA ALA A 300 25.23 -5.34 17.30
C ALA A 300 24.83 -6.42 18.33
N GLY A 301 23.74 -6.21 19.10
CA GLY A 301 23.22 -7.16 20.07
C GLY A 301 22.25 -8.20 19.51
N ASP A 302 21.85 -8.08 18.24
CA ASP A 302 20.87 -8.98 17.63
C ASP A 302 21.45 -10.39 17.38
N ARG A 303 20.63 -11.41 17.61
CA ARG A 303 20.95 -12.82 17.36
C ARG A 303 19.84 -13.44 16.54
N LEU A 304 20.09 -13.51 15.23
CA LEU A 304 19.13 -14.01 14.25
C LEU A 304 18.96 -15.54 14.30
N GLY A 305 19.99 -16.30 14.68
CA GLY A 305 19.94 -17.76 14.67
C GLY A 305 19.69 -18.29 13.25
N ASP A 306 18.87 -19.34 13.14
CA ASP A 306 18.55 -20.03 11.87
C ASP A 306 17.38 -19.39 11.09
N LEU A 307 17.15 -18.08 11.24
CA LEU A 307 16.16 -17.39 10.42
C LEU A 307 16.48 -17.53 8.93
N ASP A 308 15.44 -17.56 8.11
CA ASP A 308 15.57 -17.49 6.64
C ASP A 308 16.44 -16.26 6.28
N PRO A 309 17.59 -16.44 5.62
CA PRO A 309 18.49 -15.33 5.29
C PRO A 309 17.81 -14.25 4.43
N GLU A 310 16.81 -14.61 3.62
CA GLU A 310 16.12 -13.69 2.72
C GLU A 310 15.10 -12.83 3.48
N LEU A 311 14.42 -13.38 4.49
CA LEU A 311 13.39 -12.70 5.27
C LEU A 311 13.86 -12.21 6.65
N GLY A 312 15.02 -12.66 7.12
CA GLY A 312 15.52 -12.43 8.47
C GLY A 312 15.59 -10.94 8.83
N GLY A 313 15.98 -10.09 7.87
CA GLY A 313 15.97 -8.64 8.03
C GLY A 313 14.58 -8.08 8.32
N ARG A 314 13.57 -8.49 7.56
CA ARG A 314 12.20 -7.99 7.75
C ARG A 314 11.52 -8.57 8.99
N ILE A 315 11.84 -9.81 9.34
CA ILE A 315 11.41 -10.42 10.60
C ILE A 315 12.00 -9.63 11.78
N LEU A 316 13.28 -9.25 11.72
CA LEU A 316 13.92 -8.40 12.73
C LEU A 316 13.24 -7.03 12.83
N PHE A 317 12.98 -6.37 11.69
CA PHE A 317 12.25 -5.11 11.63
C PHE A 317 10.90 -5.20 12.35
N ALA A 318 10.04 -6.16 11.95
CA ALA A 318 8.71 -6.34 12.52
C ALA A 318 8.76 -6.62 14.03
N VAL A 319 9.72 -7.44 14.48
CA VAL A 319 9.89 -7.74 15.90
C VAL A 319 10.36 -6.53 16.71
N LYS A 320 11.24 -5.69 16.15
CA LYS A 320 11.67 -4.46 16.83
C LYS A 320 10.55 -3.43 16.90
N GLU A 321 9.75 -3.28 15.85
CA GLU A 321 8.54 -2.44 15.85
C GLU A 321 7.54 -2.91 16.92
N ALA A 322 7.25 -4.21 16.97
CA ALA A 322 6.40 -4.79 18.02
C ALA A 322 7.01 -4.56 19.42
N ALA A 323 8.32 -4.74 19.58
CA ALA A 323 9.00 -4.51 20.85
C ALA A 323 8.95 -3.04 21.29
N TYR A 324 9.13 -2.10 20.37
CA TYR A 324 8.97 -0.67 20.62
C TYR A 324 7.54 -0.36 21.09
N LYS A 325 6.52 -0.83 20.36
CA LYS A 325 5.10 -0.66 20.70
C LYS A 325 4.75 -1.24 22.08
N ALA A 326 5.40 -2.34 22.49
CA ALA A 326 5.24 -2.92 23.82
C ALA A 326 6.00 -2.16 24.92
N SER A 327 7.15 -1.56 24.60
CA SER A 327 8.02 -0.87 25.55
C SER A 327 7.55 0.56 25.84
N PHE A 328 7.18 1.31 24.80
CA PHE A 328 6.85 2.74 24.91
C PHE A 328 5.79 3.06 25.98
N PRO A 329 4.67 2.32 26.12
CA PRO A 329 3.68 2.60 27.16
C PRO A 329 4.20 2.41 28.60
N LEU A 330 5.27 1.65 28.78
CA LEU A 330 5.84 1.35 30.10
C LEU A 330 6.93 2.34 30.50
N ASP A 331 7.75 2.76 29.54
CA ASP A 331 8.95 3.55 29.78
C ASP A 331 8.83 5.01 29.33
N GLY A 332 7.90 5.32 28.42
CA GLY A 332 7.70 6.67 27.87
C GLY A 332 8.89 7.21 27.06
N ARG A 333 9.79 6.32 26.61
CA ARG A 333 11.00 6.67 25.88
C ARG A 333 10.86 6.30 24.41
N VAL A 334 11.22 7.24 23.54
CA VAL A 334 11.45 6.97 22.12
C VAL A 334 12.74 6.17 21.99
N LEU A 335 12.71 5.08 21.21
CA LEU A 335 13.83 4.17 21.01
C LEU A 335 14.03 4.00 19.50
N GLY A 336 15.30 4.00 19.08
CA GLY A 336 15.68 3.57 17.73
C GLY A 336 15.76 2.05 17.62
N PHE A 337 16.11 1.53 16.43
CA PHE A 337 16.33 0.10 16.24
C PHE A 337 17.58 -0.40 16.98
N GLU A 338 18.61 0.45 17.06
CA GLU A 338 19.86 0.20 17.78
C GLU A 338 19.66 0.07 19.31
N ASP A 339 18.58 0.67 19.82
CA ASP A 339 18.21 0.60 21.24
C ASP A 339 17.54 -0.72 21.61
N ILE A 340 17.20 -1.57 20.64
CA ILE A 340 16.46 -2.81 20.86
C ILE A 340 17.29 -3.97 20.32
N ALA A 341 17.76 -4.84 21.21
CA ALA A 341 18.46 -6.07 20.86
C ALA A 341 17.51 -7.27 20.92
N VAL A 342 17.44 -8.07 19.87
CA VAL A 342 16.56 -9.25 19.74
C VAL A 342 17.37 -10.54 19.73
N ASP A 343 16.97 -11.51 20.53
CA ASP A 343 17.52 -12.86 20.58
C ASP A 343 16.40 -13.85 20.19
N PHE A 344 16.41 -14.27 18.92
CA PHE A 344 15.34 -15.10 18.35
C PHE A 344 15.33 -16.53 18.90
N GLU A 345 16.50 -17.11 19.18
CA GLU A 345 16.62 -18.43 19.80
C GLU A 345 15.97 -18.46 21.19
N LYS A 346 16.07 -17.36 21.94
CA LYS A 346 15.46 -17.23 23.26
C LYS A 346 14.06 -16.65 23.24
N GLY A 347 13.58 -16.18 22.09
CA GLY A 347 12.31 -15.45 21.96
C GLY A 347 12.25 -14.22 22.86
N LYS A 348 13.32 -13.41 22.92
CA LYS A 348 13.41 -12.23 23.78
C LYS A 348 13.89 -10.98 23.05
N ALA A 349 13.37 -9.83 23.45
CA ALA A 349 13.95 -8.53 23.14
C ALA A 349 14.37 -7.81 24.43
N VAL A 350 15.46 -7.05 24.37
CA VAL A 350 15.95 -6.21 25.46
C VAL A 350 16.21 -4.81 24.94
N THR A 351 15.57 -3.82 25.55
CA THR A 351 15.78 -2.41 25.19
C THR A 351 16.97 -1.81 25.95
N SER A 352 17.54 -0.70 25.49
CA SER A 352 18.67 -0.02 26.14
C SER A 352 18.39 0.41 27.60
N PRO A 353 17.16 0.76 28.03
CA PRO A 353 16.84 0.94 29.45
C PRO A 353 16.75 -0.35 30.29
N GLY A 354 16.97 -1.53 29.70
CA GLY A 354 16.92 -2.82 30.37
C GLY A 354 15.56 -3.52 30.40
N ARG A 355 14.53 -2.99 29.71
CA ARG A 355 13.23 -3.65 29.58
C ARG A 355 13.40 -4.98 28.85
N ARG A 356 12.89 -6.05 29.44
CA ARG A 356 12.87 -7.40 28.84
C ARG A 356 11.46 -7.72 28.36
N LEU A 357 11.35 -8.12 27.11
CA LEU A 357 10.10 -8.49 26.45
C LEU A 357 10.22 -9.93 25.94
N ALA A 358 9.14 -10.68 26.02
CA ALA A 358 9.00 -11.90 25.23
C ALA A 358 8.62 -11.51 23.79
N VAL A 359 9.23 -12.15 22.80
CA VAL A 359 8.89 -11.96 21.39
C VAL A 359 8.52 -13.28 20.73
N ARG A 360 7.55 -13.23 19.82
CA ARG A 360 7.10 -14.35 18.99
C ARG A 360 6.79 -13.81 17.61
N PHE A 361 6.97 -14.63 16.58
CA PHE A 361 6.64 -14.24 15.22
C PHE A 361 6.15 -15.44 14.40
N ALA A 362 5.43 -15.15 13.33
CA ALA A 362 5.06 -16.09 12.27
C ALA A 362 5.43 -15.47 10.93
N THR A 363 5.73 -16.29 9.92
CA THR A 363 6.14 -15.84 8.58
C THR A 363 5.11 -16.15 7.49
N SER A 364 4.00 -16.80 7.85
CA SER A 364 2.93 -17.19 6.93
C SER A 364 1.55 -16.86 7.51
N PRO A 365 0.62 -16.29 6.72
CA PRO A 365 0.77 -15.95 5.30
C PRO A 365 1.58 -14.66 5.03
N CYS A 366 1.88 -13.91 6.08
CA CYS A 366 2.73 -12.72 6.10
C CYS A 366 3.60 -12.75 7.36
N ILE A 367 4.49 -11.78 7.53
CA ILE A 367 5.24 -11.64 8.78
C ILE A 367 4.32 -11.01 9.81
N LEU A 368 4.15 -11.69 10.95
CA LEU A 368 3.42 -11.19 12.11
C LEU A 368 4.38 -11.24 13.28
N ALA A 369 4.55 -10.13 13.97
CA ALA A 369 5.38 -10.04 15.16
C ALA A 369 4.54 -9.67 16.37
N LEU A 370 4.87 -10.28 17.51
CA LEU A 370 4.23 -10.02 18.79
C LEU A 370 5.31 -9.87 19.86
N ALA A 371 5.27 -8.77 20.59
CA ALA A 371 6.11 -8.54 21.77
C ALA A 371 5.24 -8.25 22.98
N TYR A 372 5.60 -8.74 24.17
CA TYR A 372 4.84 -8.47 25.38
C TYR A 372 5.67 -8.54 26.66
N ALA A 373 5.20 -7.79 27.66
CA ALA A 373 5.68 -7.86 29.03
C ALA A 373 4.65 -8.63 29.88
N ALA A 374 5.06 -9.80 30.39
CA ALA A 374 4.23 -10.57 31.32
C ALA A 374 4.08 -9.83 32.67
N VAL A 375 3.00 -10.14 33.39
CA VAL A 375 2.87 -9.76 34.81
C VAL A 375 3.77 -10.70 35.62
N GLU A 376 4.68 -10.14 36.42
CA GLU A 376 5.45 -10.93 37.39
C GLU A 376 4.46 -11.54 38.40
N ARG A 377 4.49 -12.85 38.56
CA ARG A 377 3.63 -13.57 39.51
C ARG A 377 4.19 -13.52 40.91
#